data_AF-A0A547P0R0-F1
#
_entry.id   AF-A0A547P0R0-F1
#
_cell.length_a   1.000
_cell.length_b   1.000
_cell.length_c   1.000
_cell.angle_alpha   90.00
_cell.angle_beta   90.00
_cell.angle_gamma   90.00
#
_symmetry.space_group_name_H-M   'P 1'
#
loop_
_entity.id
_entity.type
_entity.pdbx_description
1 polymer ?
#
loop_
_entity_poly.entity_id
_entity_poly.type
_entity_poly.pdbx_seq_one_letter_code
_entity_poly.pdbx_strand_id
1 'polypeptide(L)'
;MKQAATAEEFNVVDSVLMKRVFYAFAALALLSLAISLGGKWFGRSIAMAGYTDDTTVHRVVIGNNVIAVPANAIRFLQARRDGIASRLDLYLRYPQMEGYSEAARDDFNHTGTAKNIIFLSFEPQMMSRDMSGRFAPIYSALISQPGTPGPGGTMIYGFSEKSGYLNEVLAVAGRAGKDPFVARCLSGPSAEESLAPCERDIQVGDSLSLTYRFPRELLGNWPTLDAAIVAEATRVLKAAR
;
A
#
# COMPACT_ATOMS: atom_id res chain seq x y z
N MET A 1 37.36 -11.18 -86.46
CA MET A 1 37.02 -10.18 -85.43
C MET A 1 36.60 -10.92 -84.17
N LYS A 2 37.14 -10.52 -83.02
CA LYS A 2 36.85 -11.08 -81.69
C LYS A 2 35.37 -10.89 -81.36
N GLN A 3 34.72 -11.90 -80.78
CA GLN A 3 33.62 -11.65 -79.86
C GLN A 3 33.73 -12.64 -78.70
N ALA A 4 34.04 -12.07 -77.54
CA ALA A 4 34.29 -12.77 -76.29
C ALA A 4 32.97 -13.35 -75.76
N ALA A 5 32.98 -14.62 -75.42
CA ALA A 5 31.95 -15.21 -74.58
C ALA A 5 32.18 -14.69 -73.14
N THR A 6 31.28 -13.84 -72.67
CA THR A 6 31.18 -13.48 -71.25
C THR A 6 30.68 -14.71 -70.50
N ALA A 7 31.58 -15.36 -69.78
CA ALA A 7 31.20 -16.37 -68.80
C ALA A 7 30.55 -15.65 -67.61
N GLU A 8 29.27 -15.94 -67.35
CA GLU A 8 28.65 -15.60 -66.08
C GLU A 8 29.29 -16.46 -64.99
N GLU A 9 30.10 -15.81 -64.17
CA GLU A 9 30.77 -16.40 -63.02
C GLU A 9 29.74 -16.57 -61.90
N PHE A 10 29.03 -17.70 -61.87
CA PHE A 10 28.20 -18.08 -60.72
C PHE A 10 29.13 -18.38 -59.54
N ASN A 11 29.34 -17.38 -58.69
CA ASN A 11 30.03 -17.53 -57.40
C ASN A 11 29.26 -18.54 -56.55
N VAL A 12 29.74 -19.78 -56.51
CA VAL A 12 29.24 -20.82 -55.59
C VAL A 12 29.50 -20.31 -54.18
N VAL A 13 28.42 -19.92 -53.50
CA VAL A 13 28.48 -19.42 -52.12
C VAL A 13 29.15 -20.49 -51.25
N ASP A 14 30.29 -20.13 -50.65
CA ASP A 14 31.10 -20.99 -49.79
C ASP A 14 30.23 -21.66 -48.70
N SER A 15 30.13 -23.00 -48.70
CA SER A 15 29.22 -23.70 -47.76
C SER A 15 29.59 -23.45 -46.28
N VAL A 16 30.84 -23.07 -46.01
CA VAL A 16 31.34 -22.66 -44.70
C VAL A 16 30.75 -21.31 -44.29
N LEU A 17 30.65 -20.36 -45.22
CA LEU A 17 30.01 -19.07 -44.99
C LEU A 17 28.52 -19.26 -44.71
N MET A 18 27.84 -20.09 -45.51
CA MET A 18 26.42 -20.38 -45.34
C MET A 18 26.11 -21.07 -44.00
N LYS A 19 26.95 -22.01 -43.54
CA LYS A 19 26.84 -22.63 -42.21
C LYS A 19 27.04 -21.63 -41.07
N ARG A 20 28.04 -20.72 -41.18
CA ARG A 20 28.29 -19.68 -40.17
C ARG A 20 27.10 -18.72 -40.04
N VAL A 21 26.54 -18.31 -41.17
CA VAL A 21 25.35 -17.46 -41.23
C VAL A 21 24.15 -18.18 -40.60
N PHE A 22 23.94 -19.45 -40.93
CA PHE A 22 22.89 -20.27 -40.31
C PHE A 22 23.03 -20.37 -38.79
N TYR A 23 24.23 -20.65 -38.28
CA TYR A 23 24.48 -20.71 -36.83
C TYR A 23 24.28 -19.35 -36.16
N ALA A 24 24.65 -18.25 -36.81
CA ALA A 24 24.40 -16.90 -36.30
C ALA A 24 22.89 -16.61 -36.18
N PHE A 25 22.11 -16.94 -37.22
CA PHE A 25 20.65 -16.80 -37.17
C PHE A 25 20.00 -17.73 -36.14
N ALA A 26 20.47 -18.97 -36.03
CA ALA A 26 19.98 -19.91 -35.02
C ALA A 26 20.27 -19.42 -33.60
N ALA A 27 21.47 -18.88 -33.34
CA ALA A 27 21.83 -18.28 -32.07
C ALA A 27 20.97 -17.05 -31.75
N LEU A 28 20.74 -16.17 -32.73
CA LEU A 28 19.84 -15.01 -32.58
C LEU A 28 18.40 -15.43 -32.29
N ALA A 29 17.89 -16.48 -32.95
CA ALA A 29 16.56 -17.01 -32.72
C ALA A 29 16.42 -17.59 -31.30
N LEU A 30 17.42 -18.35 -30.84
CA LEU A 30 17.46 -18.87 -29.47
C LEU A 30 17.54 -17.76 -28.42
N LEU A 31 18.36 -16.74 -28.66
CA LEU A 31 18.46 -15.57 -27.78
C LEU A 31 17.11 -14.82 -27.73
N SER A 32 16.46 -14.61 -28.87
CA SER A 32 15.15 -13.97 -28.94
C SER A 32 14.10 -14.77 -28.17
N LEU A 33 14.10 -16.10 -28.30
CA LEU A 33 13.21 -16.98 -27.55
C LEU A 33 13.48 -16.90 -26.04
N ALA A 34 14.74 -16.89 -25.63
CA ALA A 34 15.13 -16.75 -24.23
C ALA A 34 14.70 -15.40 -23.63
N ILE A 35 14.87 -14.30 -24.38
CA ILE A 35 14.40 -12.96 -23.97
C ILE A 35 12.87 -12.92 -23.93
N SER A 36 12.17 -13.54 -24.87
CA SER A 36 10.70 -13.54 -24.89
C SER A 36 10.10 -14.34 -23.71
N LEU A 37 10.66 -15.52 -23.42
CA LEU A 37 10.24 -16.35 -22.30
C LEU A 37 10.63 -15.71 -20.96
N GLY A 38 11.85 -15.21 -20.85
CA GLY A 38 12.30 -14.45 -19.68
C GLY A 38 11.45 -13.20 -19.47
N GLY A 39 11.14 -12.46 -20.53
CA GLY A 39 10.32 -11.27 -20.50
C GLY A 39 8.88 -11.53 -20.06
N LYS A 40 8.27 -12.67 -20.42
CA LYS A 40 6.93 -13.04 -19.90
C LYS A 40 6.96 -13.43 -18.43
N TRP A 41 8.02 -14.11 -17.98
CA TRP A 41 8.14 -14.57 -16.59
C TRP A 41 8.49 -13.42 -15.64
N PHE A 42 9.52 -12.64 -15.97
CA PHE A 42 9.91 -11.44 -15.23
C PHE A 42 8.94 -10.28 -15.44
N GLY A 43 8.31 -10.18 -16.62
CA GLY A 43 7.35 -9.13 -16.91
C GLY A 43 6.10 -9.22 -16.04
N ARG A 44 5.67 -10.42 -15.66
CA ARG A 44 4.53 -10.59 -14.74
C ARG A 44 4.87 -10.15 -13.32
N SER A 45 6.07 -10.44 -12.82
CA SER A 45 6.54 -9.97 -11.51
C SER A 45 6.85 -8.47 -11.49
N ILE A 46 7.34 -7.90 -12.59
CA ILE A 46 7.53 -6.45 -12.74
C ILE A 46 6.18 -5.72 -12.88
N ALA A 47 5.23 -6.27 -13.66
CA ALA A 47 3.89 -5.69 -13.86
C ALA A 47 3.06 -5.65 -12.58
N MET A 48 3.27 -6.62 -11.66
CA MET A 48 2.61 -6.64 -10.37
C MET A 48 3.20 -5.62 -9.37
N ALA A 49 4.36 -5.00 -9.65
CA ALA A 49 4.93 -3.92 -8.84
C ALA A 49 4.94 -4.15 -7.30
N GLY A 50 5.07 -5.41 -6.86
CA GLY A 50 5.03 -5.80 -5.44
C GLY A 50 3.66 -6.25 -4.91
N TYR A 51 2.59 -6.10 -5.69
CA TYR A 51 1.27 -6.70 -5.40
C TYR A 51 1.27 -8.22 -5.56
N THR A 52 0.26 -8.86 -4.97
CA THR A 52 -0.06 -10.27 -5.17
C THR A 52 -1.57 -10.43 -5.07
N ASP A 53 -2.14 -11.34 -5.85
CA ASP A 53 -3.53 -11.81 -5.76
C ASP A 53 -3.65 -13.06 -4.87
N ASP A 54 -2.56 -13.50 -4.23
CA ASP A 54 -2.56 -14.66 -3.34
C ASP A 54 -3.38 -14.40 -2.07
N THR A 55 -4.44 -15.19 -1.87
CA THR A 55 -5.33 -15.10 -0.71
C THR A 55 -4.93 -16.04 0.43
N THR A 56 -3.76 -16.68 0.36
CA THR A 56 -3.26 -17.56 1.43
C THR A 56 -3.19 -16.79 2.75
N VAL A 57 -3.83 -17.31 3.78
CA VAL A 57 -3.90 -16.66 5.09
C VAL A 57 -2.61 -16.92 5.87
N HIS A 58 -1.93 -15.84 6.24
CA HIS A 58 -0.79 -15.87 7.15
C HIS A 58 -1.21 -15.49 8.57
N ARG A 59 -0.60 -16.14 9.56
CA ARG A 59 -0.77 -15.89 10.98
C ARG A 59 0.48 -15.21 11.51
N VAL A 60 0.37 -13.92 11.77
CA VAL A 60 1.45 -13.10 12.31
C VAL A 60 1.19 -12.88 13.78
N VAL A 61 2.20 -13.14 14.62
CA VAL A 61 2.12 -12.99 16.06
C VAL A 61 2.83 -11.70 16.48
N ILE A 62 2.12 -10.82 17.17
CA ILE A 62 2.66 -9.57 17.74
C ILE A 62 2.25 -9.51 19.21
N GLY A 63 3.23 -9.65 20.11
CA GLY A 63 2.95 -9.81 21.54
C GLY A 63 2.05 -11.02 21.79
N ASN A 64 0.92 -10.81 22.46
CA ASN A 64 -0.07 -11.84 22.79
C ASN A 64 -1.19 -11.98 21.73
N ASN A 65 -1.01 -11.37 20.55
CA ASN A 65 -2.04 -11.30 19.53
C ASN A 65 -1.63 -12.12 18.31
N VAL A 66 -2.58 -12.87 17.76
CA VAL A 66 -2.43 -13.53 16.45
C VAL A 66 -3.30 -12.79 15.44
N ILE A 67 -2.67 -12.22 14.42
CA ILE A 67 -3.33 -11.53 13.32
C ILE A 67 -3.37 -12.47 12.12
N ALA A 68 -4.57 -12.84 11.67
CA ALA A 68 -4.79 -13.74 10.54
C ALA A 68 -5.30 -12.95 9.32
N VAL A 69 -4.44 -12.77 8.32
CA VAL A 69 -4.72 -11.95 7.13
C VAL A 69 -4.26 -12.65 5.84
N PRO A 70 -4.94 -12.45 4.70
CA PRO A 70 -4.49 -13.00 3.44
C PRO A 70 -3.24 -12.27 2.91
N ALA A 71 -2.39 -12.97 2.16
CA ALA A 71 -1.12 -12.44 1.65
C ALA A 71 -1.29 -11.18 0.77
N ASN A 72 -2.37 -11.11 0.00
CA ASN A 72 -2.75 -9.96 -0.82
C ASN A 72 -3.19 -8.73 -0.03
N ALA A 73 -3.44 -8.83 1.28
CA ALA A 73 -3.65 -7.69 2.16
C ALA A 73 -2.36 -7.20 2.82
N ILE A 74 -1.28 -7.99 2.79
CA ILE A 74 0.01 -7.64 3.41
C ILE A 74 0.82 -6.81 2.43
N ARG A 75 1.16 -5.59 2.86
CA ARG A 75 1.80 -4.56 2.03
C ARG A 75 3.20 -4.97 1.56
N PHE A 76 3.98 -5.58 2.45
CA PHE A 76 5.39 -5.88 2.20
C PHE A 76 5.59 -7.38 1.95
N LEU A 77 6.26 -7.72 0.85
CA LEU A 77 6.51 -9.11 0.45
C LEU A 77 7.19 -9.93 1.56
N GLN A 78 8.19 -9.37 2.23
CA GLN A 78 8.92 -10.05 3.31
C GLN A 78 8.08 -10.37 4.56
N ALA A 79 6.90 -9.75 4.69
CA ALA A 79 5.96 -9.97 5.78
C ALA A 79 4.87 -11.01 5.42
N ARG A 80 4.82 -11.51 4.18
CA ARG A 80 3.89 -12.56 3.72
C ARG A 80 4.34 -13.95 4.15
N ARG A 81 4.36 -14.16 5.47
CA ARG A 81 4.77 -15.43 6.10
C ARG A 81 4.20 -15.54 7.50
N ASP A 82 4.04 -16.77 7.96
CA ASP A 82 3.67 -17.04 9.35
C ASP A 82 4.83 -16.71 10.30
N GLY A 83 4.49 -16.40 11.56
CA GLY A 83 5.46 -16.29 12.65
C GLY A 83 5.41 -14.97 13.40
N ILE A 84 6.44 -14.73 14.21
CA ILE A 84 6.52 -13.56 15.08
C ILE A 84 7.04 -12.35 14.29
N ALA A 85 6.42 -11.19 14.50
CA ALA A 85 6.86 -9.92 13.96
C ALA A 85 6.71 -8.79 15.00
N SER A 86 7.48 -7.71 14.85
CA SER A 86 7.31 -6.48 15.63
C SER A 86 6.28 -5.54 15.02
N ARG A 87 5.92 -5.74 13.76
CA ARG A 87 5.00 -4.90 12.99
C ARG A 87 4.37 -5.69 11.86
N LEU A 88 3.11 -5.38 11.54
CA LEU A 88 2.43 -5.86 10.34
C LEU A 88 1.72 -4.71 9.63
N ASP A 89 2.12 -4.44 8.39
CA ASP A 89 1.52 -3.42 7.53
C ASP A 89 0.58 -4.04 6.51
N LEU A 90 -0.66 -3.56 6.49
CA LEU A 90 -1.69 -3.92 5.54
C LEU A 90 -2.07 -2.73 4.66
N TYR A 91 -2.64 -3.06 3.51
CA TYR A 91 -3.28 -2.13 2.60
C TYR A 91 -4.60 -2.71 2.10
N LEU A 92 -5.70 -2.00 2.31
CA LEU A 92 -7.04 -2.52 2.05
C LEU A 92 -7.80 -1.54 1.19
N ARG A 93 -8.65 -2.09 0.32
CA ARG A 93 -9.60 -1.32 -0.46
C ARG A 93 -10.89 -1.13 0.31
N TYR A 94 -11.17 0.10 0.70
CA TYR A 94 -12.40 0.49 1.37
C TYR A 94 -13.56 0.66 0.35
N PRO A 95 -14.82 0.32 0.69
CA PRO A 95 -15.32 -0.20 1.96
C PRO A 95 -15.28 -1.72 2.11
N GLN A 96 -14.85 -2.48 1.09
CA GLN A 96 -14.88 -3.94 1.12
C GLN A 96 -13.88 -4.54 2.12
N MET A 97 -12.85 -3.79 2.49
CA MET A 97 -11.76 -4.22 3.38
C MET A 97 -10.98 -5.41 2.79
N GLU A 98 -10.80 -5.42 1.47
CA GLU A 98 -10.12 -6.48 0.73
C GLU A 98 -8.69 -6.08 0.35
N GLY A 99 -7.79 -7.07 0.28
CA GLY A 99 -6.46 -6.89 -0.29
C GLY A 99 -6.47 -6.74 -1.82
N TYR A 100 -5.29 -6.71 -2.42
CA TYR A 100 -5.14 -6.59 -3.87
C TYR A 100 -5.84 -7.73 -4.63
N SER A 101 -6.46 -7.39 -5.74
CA SER A 101 -6.89 -8.32 -6.79
C SER A 101 -6.71 -7.66 -8.15
N GLU A 102 -6.58 -8.44 -9.22
CA GLU A 102 -6.44 -7.85 -10.57
C GLU A 102 -7.66 -7.01 -10.97
N ALA A 103 -8.86 -7.39 -10.51
CA ALA A 103 -10.09 -6.62 -10.75
C ALA A 103 -10.08 -5.25 -10.05
N ALA A 104 -9.32 -5.09 -8.96
CA ALA A 104 -9.20 -3.86 -8.19
C ALA A 104 -7.87 -3.13 -8.46
N ARG A 105 -7.13 -3.53 -9.50
CA ARG A 105 -5.78 -3.05 -9.79
C ARG A 105 -5.68 -1.52 -9.89
N ASP A 106 -6.67 -0.87 -10.52
CA ASP A 106 -6.64 0.59 -10.71
C ASP A 106 -6.78 1.37 -9.40
N ASP A 107 -7.54 0.84 -8.44
CA ASP A 107 -7.65 1.44 -7.11
C ASP A 107 -6.31 1.36 -6.36
N PHE A 108 -5.65 0.19 -6.37
CA PHE A 108 -4.34 0.02 -5.74
C PHE A 108 -3.22 0.80 -6.45
N ASN A 109 -3.31 0.97 -7.76
CA ASN A 109 -2.37 1.81 -8.52
C ASN A 109 -2.69 3.31 -8.45
N HIS A 110 -3.78 3.69 -7.78
CA HIS A 110 -4.24 5.08 -7.67
C HIS A 110 -4.48 5.74 -9.04
N THR A 111 -4.84 4.92 -10.03
CA THR A 111 -5.24 5.35 -11.39
C THR A 111 -6.75 5.46 -11.53
N GLY A 112 -7.50 4.85 -10.60
CA GLY A 112 -8.95 4.99 -10.49
C GLY A 112 -9.41 6.38 -10.04
N THR A 113 -10.71 6.64 -10.16
CA THR A 113 -11.33 7.92 -9.76
C THR A 113 -11.56 8.02 -8.25
N ALA A 114 -11.68 6.88 -7.56
CA ALA A 114 -11.93 6.83 -6.12
C ALA A 114 -10.60 6.65 -5.36
N LYS A 115 -10.33 7.54 -4.41
CA LYS A 115 -9.26 7.32 -3.42
C LYS A 115 -9.83 6.53 -2.25
N ASN A 116 -9.61 5.22 -2.27
CA ASN A 116 -10.22 4.29 -1.33
C ASN A 116 -9.23 3.28 -0.71
N ILE A 117 -7.94 3.40 -0.99
CA ILE A 117 -6.92 2.57 -0.33
C ILE A 117 -6.61 3.15 1.03
N ILE A 118 -6.75 2.30 2.05
CA ILE A 118 -6.40 2.60 3.44
C ILE A 118 -5.23 1.72 3.87
N PHE A 119 -4.42 2.22 4.78
CA PHE A 119 -3.26 1.50 5.29
C PHE A 119 -3.45 1.23 6.77
N LEU A 120 -3.20 0.01 7.21
CA LEU A 120 -3.30 -0.39 8.62
C LEU A 120 -1.91 -0.87 9.07
N SER A 121 -1.46 -0.42 10.25
CA SER A 121 -0.20 -0.85 10.86
C SER A 121 -0.50 -1.38 12.25
N PHE A 122 -0.23 -2.66 12.48
CA PHE A 122 -0.29 -3.27 13.80
C PHE A 122 1.10 -3.29 14.43
N GLU A 123 1.23 -2.78 15.65
CA GLU A 123 2.47 -2.72 16.42
C GLU A 123 2.16 -2.90 17.92
N PRO A 124 3.13 -3.37 18.74
CA PRO A 124 2.98 -3.37 20.18
C PRO A 124 2.56 -1.99 20.71
N GLN A 125 1.70 -1.96 21.71
CA GLN A 125 1.25 -0.72 22.32
C GLN A 125 2.43 0.01 22.98
N MET A 126 2.82 1.13 22.39
CA MET A 126 3.88 2.00 22.94
C MET A 126 3.34 3.05 23.91
N MET A 127 2.09 3.46 23.75
CA MET A 127 1.46 4.51 24.55
C MET A 127 0.23 4.01 25.30
N SER A 128 0.04 4.50 26.52
CA SER A 128 -1.10 4.09 27.37
C SER A 128 -2.45 4.56 26.86
N ARG A 129 -2.48 5.57 25.97
CA ARG A 129 -3.69 6.14 25.39
C ARG A 129 -3.57 6.25 23.87
N ASP A 130 -4.66 5.93 23.18
CA ASP A 130 -4.80 6.17 21.75
C ASP A 130 -4.95 7.68 21.43
N MET A 131 -5.11 8.05 20.16
CA MET A 131 -5.28 9.47 19.79
C MET A 131 -6.48 10.14 20.44
N SER A 132 -7.57 9.40 20.67
CA SER A 132 -8.76 9.91 21.35
C SER A 132 -8.46 10.27 22.79
N GLY A 133 -7.89 9.33 23.55
CA GLY A 133 -7.53 9.55 24.95
C GLY A 133 -6.40 10.57 25.12
N ARG A 134 -5.61 10.83 24.08
CA ARG A 134 -4.57 11.88 24.07
C ARG A 134 -5.09 13.28 23.76
N PHE A 135 -6.36 13.45 23.41
CA PHE A 135 -6.89 14.77 23.06
C PHE A 135 -6.76 15.78 24.20
N ALA A 136 -7.46 15.53 25.30
CA ALA A 136 -7.47 16.44 26.44
C ALA A 136 -6.08 16.62 27.08
N PRO A 137 -5.31 15.57 27.39
CA PRO A 137 -4.04 15.74 28.11
C PRO A 137 -2.86 16.20 27.25
N ILE A 138 -2.92 16.08 25.92
CA ILE A 138 -1.79 16.38 25.03
C ILE A 138 -2.20 17.34 23.92
N TYR A 139 -3.09 16.90 23.02
CA TYR A 139 -3.35 17.67 21.80
C TYR A 139 -3.98 19.03 22.05
N SER A 140 -4.86 19.15 23.05
CA SER A 140 -5.57 20.39 23.38
C SER A 140 -4.62 21.56 23.67
N ALA A 141 -3.43 21.30 24.21
CA ALA A 141 -2.42 22.30 24.53
C ALA A 141 -1.51 22.64 23.33
N LEU A 142 -1.53 21.82 22.28
CA LEU A 142 -0.66 21.97 21.11
C LEU A 142 -1.35 22.66 19.94
N ILE A 143 -2.68 22.74 19.96
CA ILE A 143 -3.50 23.31 18.88
C ILE A 143 -3.70 24.83 19.01
N SER A 144 -3.84 25.49 17.87
CA SER A 144 -4.22 26.89 17.77
C SER A 144 -5.75 27.01 17.77
N GLN A 145 -6.26 27.95 18.57
CA GLN A 145 -7.70 28.28 18.65
C GLN A 145 -7.97 29.65 17.98
N PRO A 146 -9.16 29.86 17.39
CA PRO A 146 -10.25 28.89 17.22
C PRO A 146 -9.97 27.88 16.09
N GLY A 147 -10.57 26.70 16.16
CA GLY A 147 -10.62 25.77 15.04
C GLY A 147 -11.61 26.21 13.96
N THR A 148 -11.55 25.58 12.79
CA THR A 148 -12.49 25.78 11.69
C THR A 148 -13.41 24.56 11.50
N PRO A 149 -14.68 24.73 11.12
CA PRO A 149 -15.54 23.60 10.77
C PRO A 149 -14.96 22.79 9.59
N GLY A 150 -14.96 21.48 9.74
CA GLY A 150 -14.52 20.49 8.76
C GLY A 150 -15.62 19.51 8.37
N PRO A 151 -15.34 18.57 7.45
CA PRO A 151 -16.31 17.60 6.97
C PRO A 151 -16.69 16.60 8.08
N GLY A 152 -17.88 16.00 8.01
CA GLY A 152 -18.32 14.98 8.96
C GLY A 152 -18.51 15.50 10.39
N GLY A 153 -18.79 16.79 10.55
CA GLY A 153 -18.92 17.42 11.88
C GLY A 153 -17.61 17.56 12.64
N THR A 154 -16.47 17.50 11.95
CA THR A 154 -15.16 17.73 12.56
C THR A 154 -14.91 19.22 12.79
N MET A 155 -14.09 19.52 13.79
CA MET A 155 -13.39 20.78 13.95
C MET A 155 -11.93 20.54 13.58
N ILE A 156 -11.40 21.37 12.68
CA ILE A 156 -10.01 21.32 12.22
C ILE A 156 -9.22 22.37 12.98
N TYR A 157 -8.18 21.94 13.66
CA TYR A 157 -7.26 22.81 14.37
C TYR A 157 -5.89 22.78 13.71
N GLY A 158 -5.32 23.95 13.47
CA GLY A 158 -3.89 24.04 13.19
C GLY A 158 -3.08 23.69 14.44
N PHE A 159 -1.88 23.16 14.26
CA PHE A 159 -0.92 23.02 15.34
C PHE A 159 -0.13 24.32 15.55
N SER A 160 0.24 24.60 16.79
CA SER A 160 1.17 25.68 17.12
C SER A 160 2.57 25.38 16.57
N GLU A 161 3.33 26.41 16.21
CA GLU A 161 4.68 26.26 15.62
C GLU A 161 5.66 25.49 16.53
N LYS A 162 5.43 25.53 17.85
CA LYS A 162 6.27 24.87 18.87
C LYS A 162 5.95 23.38 19.08
N SER A 163 4.89 22.87 18.46
CA SER A 163 4.38 21.51 18.72
C SER A 163 5.17 20.39 18.04
N GLY A 164 6.01 20.73 17.04
CA GLY A 164 6.69 19.75 16.19
C GLY A 164 5.81 19.13 15.11
N TYR A 165 4.51 19.44 15.05
CA TYR A 165 3.56 18.97 14.03
C TYR A 165 3.41 19.97 12.87
N LEU A 166 4.54 20.48 12.38
CA LEU A 166 4.55 21.38 11.23
C LEU A 166 3.95 20.66 10.01
N ASN A 167 3.17 21.40 9.21
CA ASN A 167 2.45 20.87 8.05
C ASN A 167 1.44 19.77 8.40
N GLU A 168 0.80 19.88 9.57
CA GLU A 168 -0.30 19.02 9.95
C GLU A 168 -1.45 19.83 10.55
N VAL A 169 -2.63 19.22 10.53
CA VAL A 169 -3.84 19.71 11.21
C VAL A 169 -4.45 18.57 12.02
N LEU A 170 -5.15 18.93 13.09
CA LEU A 170 -5.88 18.00 13.94
C LEU A 170 -7.38 18.08 13.64
N ALA A 171 -7.97 17.01 13.14
CA ALA A 171 -9.40 16.86 12.99
C ALA A 171 -10.00 16.23 14.25
N VAL A 172 -10.97 16.90 14.88
CA VAL A 172 -11.61 16.46 16.13
C VAL A 172 -13.12 16.45 15.97
N ALA A 173 -13.80 15.37 16.33
CA ALA A 173 -15.26 15.33 16.36
C ALA A 173 -15.77 14.73 17.66
N GLY A 174 -16.86 15.30 18.20
CA GLY A 174 -17.50 14.79 19.41
C GLY A 174 -18.11 13.40 19.18
N ARG A 175 -18.03 12.54 20.19
CA ARG A 175 -18.69 11.22 20.21
C ARG A 175 -19.53 11.11 21.48
N ALA A 176 -20.81 10.76 21.34
CA ALA A 176 -21.70 10.67 22.50
C ALA A 176 -21.20 9.60 23.49
N GLY A 177 -20.93 10.01 24.73
CA GLY A 177 -20.48 9.13 25.81
C GLY A 177 -19.09 8.50 25.60
N LYS A 178 -18.26 9.02 24.69
CA LYS A 178 -16.92 8.53 24.40
C LYS A 178 -15.94 9.69 24.23
N ASP A 179 -14.65 9.40 24.37
CA ASP A 179 -13.60 10.34 23.96
C ASP A 179 -13.80 10.77 22.50
N PRO A 180 -13.42 11.99 22.10
CA PRO A 180 -13.67 12.47 20.75
C PRO A 180 -12.95 11.62 19.69
N PHE A 181 -13.48 11.59 18.47
CA PHE A 181 -12.69 11.19 17.31
C PHE A 181 -11.57 12.21 17.12
N VAL A 182 -10.36 11.73 16.87
CA VAL A 182 -9.16 12.55 16.66
C VAL A 182 -8.31 11.91 15.58
N ALA A 183 -8.06 12.65 14.50
CA ALA A 183 -7.13 12.26 13.46
C ALA A 183 -6.17 13.40 13.16
N ARG A 184 -4.93 13.07 12.83
CA ARG A 184 -3.95 14.02 12.32
C ARG A 184 -3.97 13.91 10.80
N CYS A 185 -3.98 15.03 10.11
CA CYS A 185 -3.87 15.05 8.65
C CYS A 185 -2.72 15.94 8.25
N LEU A 186 -1.88 15.46 7.31
CA LEU A 186 -0.91 16.32 6.62
C LEU A 186 -1.63 17.53 6.03
N SER A 187 -0.95 18.66 5.92
CA SER A 187 -1.39 19.90 5.28
C SER A 187 -0.33 20.42 4.30
N GLY A 188 -0.70 21.37 3.44
CA GLY A 188 0.18 21.86 2.38
C GLY A 188 0.54 20.81 1.31
N PRO A 189 1.65 21.00 0.58
CA PRO A 189 2.05 20.14 -0.55
C PRO A 189 2.19 18.65 -0.17
N SER A 190 2.69 18.36 1.03
CA SER A 190 2.84 16.99 1.53
C SER A 190 1.52 16.22 1.60
N ALA A 191 0.40 16.93 1.75
CA ALA A 191 -0.91 16.31 1.73
C ALA A 191 -1.38 15.94 0.31
N GLU A 192 -0.95 16.68 -0.70
CA GLU A 192 -1.31 16.46 -2.11
C GLU A 192 -0.56 15.27 -2.70
N GLU A 193 0.70 15.07 -2.28
CA GLU A 193 1.54 13.95 -2.69
C GLU A 193 1.21 12.66 -1.94
N SER A 194 0.52 12.74 -0.79
CA SER A 194 0.19 11.57 0.02
C SER A 194 -1.14 10.94 -0.41
N LEU A 195 -1.09 9.63 -0.65
CA LEU A 195 -2.28 8.81 -0.95
C LEU A 195 -3.26 8.73 0.24
N ALA A 196 -2.72 8.80 1.46
CA ALA A 196 -3.44 8.69 2.71
C ALA A 196 -2.87 9.69 3.73
N PRO A 197 -3.22 10.98 3.59
CA PRO A 197 -2.64 12.07 4.38
C PRO A 197 -3.18 12.11 5.81
N CYS A 198 -4.32 11.48 6.10
CA CYS A 198 -4.88 11.42 7.44
C CYS A 198 -4.49 10.12 8.15
N GLU A 199 -4.24 10.21 9.45
CA GLU A 199 -3.77 9.14 10.32
C GLU A 199 -4.51 9.19 11.66
N ARG A 200 -4.81 8.00 12.19
CA ARG A 200 -5.34 7.81 13.54
C ARG A 200 -4.85 6.49 14.12
N ASP A 201 -4.52 6.47 15.41
CA ASP A 201 -4.31 5.23 16.16
C ASP A 201 -5.43 4.96 17.16
N ILE A 202 -5.69 3.66 17.34
CA ILE A 202 -6.62 3.07 18.30
C ILE A 202 -5.95 1.88 19.00
N GLN A 203 -6.36 1.60 20.23
CA GLN A 203 -5.95 0.36 20.92
C GLN A 203 -6.87 -0.79 20.52
N VAL A 204 -6.27 -1.95 20.26
CA VAL A 204 -6.96 -3.19 19.88
C VAL A 204 -6.30 -4.38 20.58
N GLY A 205 -6.98 -5.52 20.66
CA GLY A 205 -6.39 -6.74 21.23
C GLY A 205 -5.83 -6.57 22.64
N ASP A 206 -4.78 -7.32 22.96
CA ASP A 206 -4.02 -7.21 24.21
C ASP A 206 -2.72 -6.44 23.97
N SER A 207 -2.62 -5.24 24.53
CA SER A 207 -1.41 -4.40 24.45
C SER A 207 -0.93 -4.19 23.00
N LEU A 208 -1.88 -4.01 22.07
CA LEU A 208 -1.63 -3.81 20.64
C LEU A 208 -2.22 -2.46 20.18
N SER A 209 -1.47 -1.76 19.34
CA SER A 209 -1.91 -0.53 18.69
C SER A 209 -2.19 -0.81 17.22
N LEU A 210 -3.28 -0.25 16.72
CA LEU A 210 -3.59 -0.19 15.29
C LEU A 210 -3.57 1.27 14.85
N THR A 211 -2.61 1.62 14.01
CA THR A 211 -2.57 2.90 13.31
C THR A 211 -3.14 2.72 11.93
N TYR A 212 -4.16 3.50 11.57
CA TYR A 212 -4.72 3.49 10.23
C TYR A 212 -4.57 4.85 9.55
N ARG A 213 -4.20 4.81 8.26
CA ARG A 213 -4.08 5.98 7.39
C ARG A 213 -5.10 5.91 6.28
N PHE A 214 -5.69 7.04 5.94
CA PHE A 214 -6.79 7.12 4.98
C PHE A 214 -6.76 8.40 4.13
N PRO A 215 -7.36 8.35 2.92
CA PRO A 215 -7.58 9.53 2.09
C PRO A 215 -8.41 10.59 2.80
N ARG A 216 -8.07 11.87 2.64
CA ARG A 216 -8.76 12.98 3.34
C ARG A 216 -10.26 13.02 3.03
N GLU A 217 -10.64 12.59 1.84
CA GLU A 217 -12.00 12.52 1.34
C GLU A 217 -12.90 11.64 2.23
N LEU A 218 -12.34 10.64 2.92
CA LEU A 218 -13.08 9.77 3.83
C LEU A 218 -13.36 10.43 5.20
N LEU A 219 -12.75 11.58 5.52
CA LEU A 219 -12.99 12.30 6.76
C LEU A 219 -14.46 12.73 6.90
N GLY A 220 -15.15 12.99 5.79
CA GLY A 220 -16.58 13.36 5.80
C GLY A 220 -17.50 12.25 6.31
N ASN A 221 -17.07 11.00 6.23
CA ASN A 221 -17.79 9.83 6.77
C ASN A 221 -16.91 9.05 7.74
N TRP A 222 -16.12 9.77 8.55
CA TRP A 222 -15.24 9.16 9.56
C TRP A 222 -15.95 8.18 10.50
N PRO A 223 -17.23 8.33 10.91
CA PRO A 223 -17.86 7.38 11.83
C PRO A 223 -17.96 5.98 11.20
N THR A 224 -18.32 5.92 9.91
CA THR A 224 -18.43 4.66 9.17
C THR A 224 -17.05 4.04 8.94
N LEU A 225 -16.05 4.88 8.63
CA LEU A 225 -14.66 4.43 8.48
C LEU A 225 -14.11 3.85 9.79
N ASP A 226 -14.20 4.58 10.91
CA ASP A 226 -13.72 4.16 12.23
C ASP A 226 -14.39 2.83 12.65
N ALA A 227 -15.71 2.70 12.42
CA ALA A 227 -16.43 1.46 12.67
C ALA A 227 -15.95 0.29 11.79
N ALA A 228 -15.71 0.52 10.49
CA ALA A 228 -15.20 -0.51 9.58
C ALA A 228 -13.78 -0.96 9.95
N ILE A 229 -12.91 -0.03 10.37
CA ILE A 229 -11.56 -0.34 10.85
C ILE A 229 -11.62 -1.20 12.11
N VAL A 230 -12.45 -0.83 13.08
CA VAL A 230 -12.63 -1.60 14.33
C VAL A 230 -13.20 -3.00 14.05
N ALA A 231 -14.18 -3.10 13.15
CA ALA A 231 -14.75 -4.37 12.74
C ALA A 231 -13.70 -5.27 12.06
N GLU A 232 -12.89 -4.71 11.15
CA GLU A 232 -11.82 -5.43 10.48
C GLU A 232 -10.74 -5.89 11.47
N ALA A 233 -10.30 -5.01 12.37
CA ALA A 233 -9.35 -5.35 13.42
C ALA A 233 -9.87 -6.53 14.27
N THR A 234 -11.14 -6.48 14.66
CA THR A 234 -11.79 -7.56 15.42
C THR A 234 -11.86 -8.86 14.62
N ARG A 235 -12.11 -8.79 13.31
CA ARG A 235 -12.20 -9.95 12.42
C ARG A 235 -10.87 -10.67 12.26
N VAL A 236 -9.77 -9.92 12.11
CA VAL A 236 -8.44 -10.48 11.85
C VAL A 236 -7.71 -10.88 13.13
N LEU A 237 -8.04 -10.25 14.26
CA LEU A 237 -7.44 -10.58 15.55
C LEU A 237 -8.03 -11.85 16.14
N LYS A 238 -7.14 -12.73 16.58
CA LYS A 238 -7.45 -13.88 17.43
C LYS A 238 -6.63 -13.74 18.70
N ALA A 239 -7.24 -14.06 19.84
CA ALA A 239 -6.48 -14.25 21.07
C ALA A 239 -5.46 -15.38 20.86
N ALA A 240 -4.18 -15.15 21.17
CA ALA A 240 -3.24 -16.24 21.30
C ALA A 240 -3.73 -17.15 22.43
N ARG A 241 -4.10 -18.39 22.11
CA ARG A 241 -4.39 -19.41 23.10
C ARG A 241 -3.10 -20.14 23.47
#